data_AF-A0A1P8YK35-F1
#
_entry.id   AF-A0A1P8YK35-F1
#
_cell.length_a   1.000
_cell.length_b   1.000
_cell.length_c   1.000
_cell.angle_alpha   90.00
_cell.angle_beta   90.00
_cell.angle_gamma   90.00
#
_symmetry.space_group_name_H-M   'P 1'
#
loop_
_entity.id
_entity.type
_entity.pdbx_description
1 polymer ?
#
loop_
_entity_poly.entity_id
_entity_poly.type
_entity_poly.pdbx_seq_one_letter_code
_entity_poly.pdbx_strand_id
1 'polypeptide(L)'
;MLYLMHPSDPIVWWSPNLILNQPDWIAQPPGRDVLEDMVWIPFVTFWQITADLPFSTGVPGGHGHKYTSEYVDGWNAVLQPADLSAEQLATLRTVIGAGG
;
A
#
# COMPACT_ATOMS: atom_id res chain seq x y z
N MET A 1 4.48 -16.90 1.26
CA MET A 1 3.60 -15.94 0.57
C MET A 1 3.98 -14.56 1.05
N LEU A 2 4.17 -13.62 0.13
CA LEU A 2 4.54 -12.23 0.43
C LEU A 2 3.35 -11.34 0.11
N TYR A 3 3.07 -10.37 0.99
CA TYR A 3 2.09 -9.31 0.76
C TYR A 3 2.81 -7.97 0.81
N LEU A 4 2.56 -7.12 -0.18
CA LEU A 4 3.02 -5.74 -0.22
C LEU A 4 1.80 -4.85 -0.06
N MET A 5 1.67 -4.20 1.09
CA MET A 5 0.56 -3.31 1.39
C MET A 5 1.05 -2.11 2.17
N HIS A 6 0.70 -0.90 1.71
CA HIS A 6 0.90 0.30 2.51
C HIS A 6 -0.24 0.44 3.52
N PRO A 7 0.05 0.86 4.77
CA PRO A 7 -1.02 1.15 5.73
C PRO A 7 -2.00 2.24 5.26
N SER A 8 -1.50 3.17 4.44
CA SER A 8 -2.25 4.26 3.81
C SER A 8 -2.94 3.90 2.49
N ASP A 9 -3.04 2.61 2.14
CA ASP A 9 -3.75 2.13 0.94
C ASP A 9 -5.14 1.59 1.30
N PRO A 10 -6.16 2.44 1.45
CA PRO A 10 -7.48 1.99 1.89
C PRO A 10 -8.22 1.24 0.78
N ILE A 11 -7.85 1.45 -0.48
CA ILE A 11 -8.62 0.95 -1.62
C ILE A 11 -8.48 -0.56 -1.82
N VAL A 12 -7.43 -1.21 -1.29
CA VAL A 12 -7.34 -2.68 -1.28
C VAL A 12 -8.44 -3.34 -0.45
N TRP A 13 -9.03 -2.59 0.49
CA TRP A 13 -10.16 -3.02 1.30
C TRP A 13 -11.52 -2.63 0.71
N TRP A 14 -11.54 -1.94 -0.45
CA TRP A 14 -12.78 -1.48 -1.05
C TRP A 14 -13.68 -2.66 -1.44
N SER A 15 -14.90 -2.65 -0.92
CA SER A 15 -15.94 -3.64 -1.18
C SER A 15 -17.30 -3.10 -0.72
N PRO A 16 -18.43 -3.49 -1.34
CA PRO A 16 -19.76 -3.18 -0.81
C PRO A 16 -19.97 -3.61 0.65
N ASN A 17 -19.20 -4.58 1.14
CA ASN A 17 -19.26 -5.01 2.55
C ASN A 17 -18.92 -3.86 3.53
N LEU A 18 -18.12 -2.88 3.11
CA LEU A 18 -17.74 -1.70 3.92
C LEU A 18 -18.93 -0.84 4.35
N ILE A 19 -20.04 -0.93 3.62
CA ILE A 19 -21.25 -0.16 3.92
C ILE A 19 -21.73 -0.47 5.35
N LEU A 20 -21.68 -1.75 5.75
CA LEU A 20 -22.22 -2.25 7.01
C LEU A 20 -21.20 -2.99 7.88
N ASN A 21 -19.98 -3.24 7.39
CA ASN A 21 -18.95 -3.97 8.11
C ASN A 21 -17.65 -3.17 8.15
N GLN A 22 -17.04 -3.11 9.33
CA GLN A 22 -15.71 -2.53 9.52
C GLN A 22 -14.65 -3.42 8.87
N PRO A 23 -13.71 -2.88 8.06
CA PRO A 23 -12.58 -3.65 7.55
C PRO A 23 -11.53 -3.88 8.63
N ASP A 24 -10.84 -5.02 8.57
CA ASP A 24 -9.81 -5.39 9.55
C ASP A 24 -8.69 -4.35 9.67
N TRP A 25 -8.34 -3.67 8.56
CA TRP A 25 -7.30 -2.63 8.57
C TRP A 25 -7.57 -1.49 9.56
N ILE A 26 -8.81 -0.97 9.63
CA ILE A 26 -9.15 0.12 10.56
C ILE A 26 -9.21 -0.38 12.02
N ALA A 27 -9.40 -1.69 12.24
CA ALA A 27 -9.38 -2.28 13.58
C ALA A 27 -7.96 -2.46 14.15
N GLN A 28 -6.92 -2.35 13.32
CA GLN A 28 -5.52 -2.47 13.73
C GLN A 28 -4.95 -1.12 14.17
N PRO A 29 -3.87 -1.10 14.99
CA PRO A 29 -3.16 0.13 15.29
C PRO A 29 -2.76 0.88 14.00
N PRO A 30 -2.94 2.21 13.92
CA PRO A 30 -2.59 2.99 12.74
C PRO A 30 -1.13 2.79 12.34
N GLY A 31 -0.89 2.58 11.05
CA GLY A 31 0.47 2.54 10.50
C GLY A 31 1.12 3.92 10.46
N ARG A 32 2.40 3.97 10.05
CA ARG A 32 3.25 5.18 10.07
C ARG A 32 2.68 6.42 9.38
N ASP A 33 1.72 6.24 8.48
CA ASP A 33 1.15 7.25 7.60
C ASP A 33 -0.39 7.19 7.56
N VAL A 34 -1.00 6.68 8.62
CA VAL A 34 -2.45 6.71 8.85
C VAL A 34 -2.72 7.60 10.05
N LEU A 35 -3.74 8.47 9.94
CA LEU A 35 -4.14 9.34 11.04
C LEU A 35 -4.65 8.52 12.23
N GLU A 36 -4.25 8.89 13.45
CA GLU A 36 -4.69 8.20 14.68
C GLU A 36 -6.20 8.27 14.90
N ASP A 37 -6.85 9.33 14.39
CA ASP A 37 -8.29 9.54 14.47
C ASP A 37 -9.08 8.81 13.36
N MET A 38 -8.43 8.02 12.51
CA MET A 38 -9.11 7.25 11.48
C MET A 38 -10.02 6.19 12.11
N VAL A 39 -11.32 6.35 11.95
CA VAL A 39 -12.34 5.44 12.45
C VAL A 39 -13.30 5.01 11.35
N TRP A 40 -13.86 3.82 11.49
CA TRP A 40 -14.89 3.34 10.58
C TRP A 40 -16.25 3.92 10.98
N ILE A 41 -16.91 4.52 10.00
CA ILE A 41 -18.28 5.03 10.13
C ILE A 41 -19.11 4.38 9.01
N PRO A 42 -20.17 3.62 9.34
CA PRO A 42 -21.03 2.98 8.34
C PRO A 42 -21.48 3.97 7.26
N PHE A 43 -21.54 3.53 6.00
CA PHE A 43 -21.81 4.33 4.80
C PHE A 43 -20.77 5.43 4.49
N VAL A 44 -20.29 6.18 5.48
CA VAL A 44 -19.33 7.28 5.31
C VAL A 44 -17.98 6.74 4.84
N THR A 45 -17.42 5.74 5.52
CA THR A 45 -16.12 5.16 5.14
C THR A 45 -16.19 4.48 3.77
N PHE A 46 -17.31 3.87 3.40
CA PHE A 46 -17.51 3.36 2.04
C PHE A 46 -17.37 4.46 0.99
N TRP A 47 -18.01 5.62 1.19
CA TRP A 47 -17.91 6.73 0.26
C TRP A 47 -16.54 7.43 0.29
N GLN A 48 -15.90 7.53 1.45
CA GLN A 48 -14.53 8.05 1.57
C GLN A 48 -13.56 7.22 0.73
N ILE A 49 -13.59 5.88 0.87
CA ILE A 49 -12.70 4.99 0.12
C ILE A 49 -13.08 4.97 -1.37
N THR A 50 -14.37 5.05 -1.70
CA THR A 50 -14.81 5.18 -3.10
C THR A 50 -14.29 6.47 -3.75
N ALA A 51 -14.27 7.58 -3.02
CA ALA A 51 -13.72 8.85 -3.49
C ALA A 51 -12.19 8.81 -3.62
N ASP A 52 -11.51 7.95 -2.87
CA ASP A 52 -10.07 7.75 -2.94
C ASP A 52 -9.63 6.94 -4.18
N LEU A 53 -10.45 6.00 -4.67
CA LEU A 53 -10.17 5.18 -5.87
C LEU A 53 -9.53 5.94 -7.05
N PRO A 54 -10.12 7.04 -7.57
CA PRO A 54 -9.56 7.76 -8.72
C PRO A 54 -8.22 8.46 -8.44
N PHE A 55 -7.86 8.69 -7.18
CA PHE A 55 -6.65 9.41 -6.76
C PHE A 55 -5.64 8.53 -6.02
N SER A 56 -5.94 7.24 -5.85
CA SER A 56 -5.19 6.28 -5.04
C SER A 56 -3.71 6.15 -5.41
N THR A 57 -3.34 6.46 -6.65
CA THR A 57 -1.94 6.46 -7.13
C THR A 57 -1.33 7.86 -7.25
N GLY A 58 -2.09 8.92 -7.01
CA GLY A 58 -1.70 10.33 -7.11
C GLY A 58 -0.92 10.86 -5.90
N VAL A 59 -0.20 9.99 -5.19
CA VAL A 59 0.55 10.28 -3.96
C VAL A 59 2.05 10.03 -4.17
N PRO A 60 2.95 10.48 -3.27
CA PRO A 60 4.37 10.09 -3.33
C PRO A 60 4.54 8.57 -3.27
N GLY A 61 5.61 8.03 -3.87
CA GLY A 61 5.90 6.60 -3.83
C GLY A 61 6.05 6.08 -2.39
N GLY A 62 5.56 4.87 -2.14
CA GLY A 62 5.56 4.26 -0.81
C GLY A 62 4.35 4.63 0.05
N HIS A 63 3.32 5.21 -0.57
CA HIS A 63 2.05 5.59 0.05
C HIS A 63 0.88 5.21 -0.85
N GLY A 64 -0.32 5.10 -0.27
CA GLY A 64 -1.53 4.76 -1.02
C GLY A 64 -1.33 3.54 -1.90
N HIS A 65 -1.98 3.54 -3.06
CA HIS A 65 -1.83 2.46 -4.04
C HIS A 65 -0.60 2.62 -4.95
N LYS A 66 0.39 3.44 -4.55
CA LYS A 66 1.60 3.72 -5.33
C LYS A 66 2.82 2.96 -4.81
N TYR A 67 2.95 1.73 -5.30
CA TYR A 67 4.09 0.85 -5.06
C TYR A 67 5.18 1.07 -6.12
N THR A 68 6.42 1.24 -5.70
CA THR A 68 7.56 1.59 -6.55
C THR A 68 8.77 0.69 -6.27
N SER A 69 9.80 1.20 -5.61
CA SER A 69 11.03 0.47 -5.28
C SER A 69 10.79 -0.76 -4.39
N GLU A 70 9.67 -0.81 -3.67
CA GLU A 70 9.26 -1.93 -2.83
C GLU A 70 9.06 -3.23 -3.63
N TYR A 71 8.72 -3.13 -4.92
CA TYR A 71 8.67 -4.30 -5.81
C TYR A 71 10.03 -5.00 -5.94
N VAL A 72 11.14 -4.24 -5.90
CA VAL A 72 12.49 -4.79 -5.98
C VAL A 72 12.77 -5.69 -4.78
N ASP A 73 12.43 -5.19 -3.58
CA ASP A 73 12.57 -5.96 -2.34
C ASP A 73 11.66 -7.18 -2.31
N GLY A 74 10.42 -7.01 -2.75
CA GLY A 74 9.46 -8.10 -2.80
C GLY A 74 9.89 -9.24 -3.72
N TRP A 75 10.33 -8.92 -4.95
CA TRP A 75 10.83 -9.94 -5.87
C TRP A 75 12.11 -10.59 -5.40
N ASN A 76 13.03 -9.82 -4.80
CA ASN A 76 14.25 -10.38 -4.23
C ASN A 76 13.95 -11.37 -3.09
N ALA A 77 12.99 -11.05 -2.21
CA ALA A 77 12.59 -11.94 -1.12
C ALA A 77 11.95 -13.26 -1.61
N VAL A 78 11.21 -13.22 -2.71
CA VAL A 78 10.54 -14.39 -3.30
C VAL A 78 11.49 -15.25 -4.13
N LEU A 79 12.29 -14.62 -5.00
CA LEU A 79 13.12 -15.33 -5.98
C LEU A 79 14.48 -15.76 -5.42
N GLN A 80 15.01 -15.03 -4.43
CA GLN A 80 16.31 -15.27 -3.80
C GLN A 80 17.43 -15.62 -4.80
N PRO A 81 17.66 -14.78 -5.84
CA PRO A 81 18.66 -15.07 -6.86
C PRO A 81 20.06 -15.12 -6.27
N ALA A 82 20.83 -16.16 -6.62
CA ALA A 82 22.17 -16.38 -6.07
C ALA A 82 23.21 -15.32 -6.51
N ASP A 83 23.02 -14.74 -7.70
CA ASP A 83 24.03 -13.89 -8.37
C ASP A 83 23.71 -12.39 -8.29
N LEU A 84 22.75 -11.97 -7.45
CA LEU A 84 22.37 -10.56 -7.32
C LEU A 84 23.13 -9.89 -6.16
N SER A 85 24.00 -8.93 -6.47
CA SER A 85 24.73 -8.17 -5.46
C SER A 85 23.88 -7.10 -4.79
N ALA A 86 24.29 -6.66 -3.60
CA ALA A 86 23.63 -5.56 -2.89
C ALA A 86 23.66 -4.23 -3.67
N GLU A 87 24.73 -4.00 -4.45
CA GLU A 87 24.88 -2.80 -5.29
C GLU A 87 23.92 -2.82 -6.49
N GLN A 88 23.76 -3.99 -7.13
CA GLN A 88 22.78 -4.16 -8.19
C GLN A 88 21.36 -3.94 -7.66
N LEU A 89 21.05 -4.45 -6.47
CA LEU A 89 19.75 -4.26 -5.84
C LEU A 89 19.48 -2.78 -5.49
N ALA A 90 20.50 -2.06 -4.98
CA ALA A 90 20.39 -0.62 -4.75
C ALA A 90 20.14 0.16 -6.06
N THR A 91 20.85 -0.20 -7.12
CA THR A 91 20.66 0.39 -8.45
C THR A 91 19.24 0.17 -8.97
N LEU A 92 18.71 -1.06 -8.84
CA LEU A 92 17.34 -1.38 -9.24
C LEU A 92 16.31 -0.56 -8.47
N ARG A 93 16.48 -0.39 -7.15
CA ARG A 93 15.59 0.48 -6.35
C ARG A 93 15.58 1.91 -6.86
N THR A 94 16.75 2.47 -7.20
CA THR A 94 16.83 3.82 -7.74
C THR A 94 16.16 3.95 -9.10
N VAL A 95 16.43 3.02 -10.03
CA VAL A 95 15.85 3.06 -11.39
C VAL A 95 14.33 2.93 -11.35
N ILE A 96 13.80 1.97 -10.56
CA ILE A 96 12.36 1.73 -10.46
C ILE A 96 11.68 2.83 -9.64
N GLY A 97 12.33 3.31 -8.58
CA GLY A 97 11.81 4.43 -7.77
C GLY A 97 11.74 5.76 -8.53
N ALA A 98 12.65 6.00 -9.48
CA ALA A 98 12.65 7.22 -10.28
C ALA A 98 11.60 7.24 -11.41
N GLY A 99 11.05 6.07 -11.79
CA GLY A 99 10.01 5.95 -12.81
C GLY A 99 8.58 6.01 -12.28
N GLY A 100 8.41 6.12 -10.96
CA GLY A 100 7.12 6.10 -10.27
C GLY A 100 6.47 7.46 -10.13
#